data_AF-A0A507F3Y4-F1
#
_entry.id   AF-A0A507F3Y4-F1
#
_cell.length_a   1.000
_cell.length_b   1.000
_cell.length_c   1.000
_cell.angle_alpha   90.00
_cell.angle_beta   90.00
_cell.angle_gamma   90.00
#
_symmetry.space_group_name_H-M   'P 1'
#
loop_
_entity.id
_entity.type
_entity.pdbx_description
1 polymer ?
#
loop_
_entity_poly.entity_id
_entity_poly.type
_entity_poly.pdbx_seq_one_letter_code
_entity_poly.pdbx_strand_id
1 'polypeptide(L)'
;MPQKEFYKSYLSTARFAPHGNGLDSYRVWETLLLGSYPIVKTSSLDSLYQDLPVIILDEWHDLTPEMLQKEFARFRRMKHNYERLYSRYWRNVMRQ
;
A
#
# COMPACT_ATOMS: atom_id res chain seq x y z
N MET A 1 19.65 -5.51 17.35
CA MET A 1 18.48 -6.44 17.33
C MET A 1 18.14 -6.72 15.88
N PRO A 2 18.16 -7.98 15.43
CA PRO A 2 17.99 -8.35 14.01
C PRO A 2 16.74 -7.75 13.35
N GLN A 3 15.66 -7.61 14.12
CA GLN A 3 14.40 -7.02 13.66
C GLN A 3 14.52 -5.53 13.28
N LYS A 4 15.31 -4.72 14.00
CA LYS A 4 15.44 -3.28 13.69
C LYS A 4 16.16 -3.03 12.36
N GLU A 5 17.25 -3.75 12.11
CA GLU A 5 17.98 -3.67 10.83
C GLU A 5 17.14 -4.22 9.67
N PHE A 6 16.39 -5.29 9.93
CA PHE A 6 15.42 -5.84 9.00
C PHE A 6 14.35 -4.80 8.64
N TYR A 7 13.69 -4.18 9.61
CA TYR A 7 12.69 -3.13 9.33
C TYR A 7 13.28 -1.96 8.53
N LYS A 8 14.50 -1.51 8.84
CA LYS A 8 15.17 -0.44 8.08
C LYS A 8 15.37 -0.80 6.60
N SER A 9 15.74 -2.04 6.28
CA SER A 9 15.92 -2.44 4.88
C SER A 9 14.59 -2.41 4.13
N TYR A 10 13.48 -2.81 4.78
CA TYR A 10 12.15 -2.79 4.18
C TYR A 10 11.56 -1.38 4.07
N LEU A 11 11.91 -0.46 4.99
CA LEU A 11 11.49 0.95 4.91
C LEU A 11 12.07 1.68 3.69
N SER A 12 13.13 1.16 3.07
CA SER A 12 13.60 1.66 1.77
C SER A 12 12.64 1.34 0.62
N THR A 13 11.78 0.33 0.81
CA THR A 13 10.89 -0.25 -0.21
C THR A 13 9.40 -0.04 0.12
N ALA A 14 9.02 0.09 1.39
CA ALA A 14 7.66 0.27 1.86
C ALA A 14 7.55 1.42 2.87
N ARG A 15 6.45 2.18 2.85
CA ARG A 15 6.22 3.32 3.75
C ARG A 15 4.89 3.24 4.47
N PHE A 16 4.90 3.58 5.76
CA PHE A 16 3.69 3.73 6.54
C PHE A 16 2.85 4.91 6.00
N ALA A 17 1.58 4.63 5.73
CA ALA A 17 0.60 5.64 5.37
C ALA A 17 -0.63 5.51 6.29
N PRO A 18 -0.45 5.72 7.62
CA PRO A 18 -1.55 5.65 8.56
C PRO A 18 -2.59 6.72 8.23
N HIS A 19 -3.84 6.41 8.55
CA HIS A 19 -4.96 7.35 8.51
C HIS A 19 -4.60 8.66 9.20
N GLY A 20 -4.96 9.79 8.58
CA GLY A 20 -4.74 11.13 9.13
C GLY A 20 -5.97 11.62 9.92
N ASN A 21 -6.33 12.90 9.75
CA ASN A 21 -7.63 13.43 10.22
C ASN A 21 -8.85 12.82 9.49
N GLY A 22 -8.61 11.92 8.52
CA GLY A 22 -9.60 11.11 7.83
C GLY A 22 -8.99 9.77 7.40
N LEU A 23 -9.81 8.92 6.76
CA LEU A 23 -9.38 7.59 6.30
C LEU A 23 -8.41 7.64 5.10
N ASP A 24 -8.35 8.74 4.35
CA ASP A 24 -7.34 8.91 3.31
C ASP A 24 -6.08 9.56 3.90
N SER A 25 -4.92 9.06 3.48
CA SER A 25 -3.70 9.86 3.51
C SER A 25 -3.13 9.97 2.10
N TYR A 26 -2.85 11.20 1.67
CA TYR A 26 -2.11 11.50 0.44
C TYR A 26 -0.78 10.70 0.32
N ARG A 27 -0.22 10.30 1.46
CA ARG A 27 0.97 9.45 1.55
C ARG A 27 0.82 8.11 0.83
N VAL A 28 -0.39 7.54 0.75
CA VAL A 28 -0.63 6.29 0.00
C VAL A 28 -0.30 6.51 -1.47
N TRP A 29 -0.89 7.54 -2.06
CA TRP A 29 -0.75 7.86 -3.48
C TRP A 29 0.67 8.32 -3.83
N GLU A 30 1.29 9.16 -3.00
CA GLU A 30 2.70 9.55 -3.18
C GLU A 30 3.65 8.36 -3.12
N THR A 31 3.44 7.45 -2.16
CA THR A 31 4.29 6.26 -2.01
C THR A 31 4.21 5.38 -3.26
N LEU A 32 3.00 5.16 -3.80
CA LEU A 32 2.78 4.41 -5.04
C LEU A 32 3.42 5.11 -6.25
N LEU A 33 3.28 6.43 -6.38
CA LEU A 33 3.89 7.21 -7.46
C LEU A 33 5.43 7.17 -7.42
N LEU A 34 6.01 7.06 -6.23
CA LEU A 34 7.45 6.90 -6.02
C LEU A 34 7.95 5.45 -6.21
N GLY A 35 7.08 4.51 -6.60
CA GLY A 35 7.44 3.11 -6.82
C GLY A 35 7.66 2.31 -5.53
N SER A 36 7.12 2.78 -4.41
CA SER A 36 7.20 2.13 -3.10
C SER A 36 5.84 1.56 -2.68
N TYR A 37 5.82 0.73 -1.64
CA TYR A 37 4.60 0.04 -1.17
C TYR A 37 4.03 0.70 0.09
N PRO A 38 2.85 1.34 0.04
CA PRO A 38 2.22 1.89 1.22
C PRO A 38 1.71 0.79 2.16
N ILE A 39 1.86 1.00 3.47
CA ILE A 39 1.33 0.16 4.53
C ILE A 39 0.23 0.93 5.25
N VAL A 40 -1.00 0.40 5.22
CA VAL A 40 -2.22 1.04 5.77
C VAL A 40 -2.96 0.07 6.69
N LYS A 41 -3.84 0.58 7.55
CA LYS A 41 -4.87 -0.26 8.22
C LYS A 41 -6.08 -0.44 7.31
N THR A 42 -6.75 -1.58 7.42
CA THR A 42 -8.02 -1.86 6.75
C THR A 42 -9.07 -0.77 7.06
N SER A 43 -9.87 -0.43 6.06
CA SER A 43 -10.92 0.57 6.13
C SER A 43 -11.92 0.42 4.98
N SER A 44 -12.92 1.29 4.92
CA SER A 44 -13.82 1.38 3.75
C SER A 44 -13.10 1.77 2.46
N LEU A 45 -11.84 2.21 2.52
CA LEU A 45 -11.04 2.59 1.35
C LEU A 45 -10.30 1.42 0.69
N ASP A 46 -10.33 0.21 1.25
CA ASP A 46 -9.56 -0.94 0.75
C ASP A 46 -9.87 -1.24 -0.73
N SER A 47 -11.12 -1.03 -1.15
CA SER A 47 -11.56 -1.18 -2.54
C SER A 47 -10.85 -0.23 -3.51
N LEU A 48 -10.41 0.95 -3.05
CA LEU A 48 -9.66 1.92 -3.86
C LEU A 48 -8.27 1.41 -4.21
N TYR A 49 -7.71 0.52 -3.38
CA TYR A 49 -6.36 -0.04 -3.53
C TYR A 49 -6.30 -1.34 -4.32
N GLN A 50 -7.44 -1.83 -4.82
CA GLN A 50 -7.46 -3.04 -5.64
C GLN A 50 -6.51 -2.90 -6.85
N ASP A 51 -5.81 -3.99 -7.19
CA ASP A 51 -4.78 -4.05 -8.24
C ASP A 51 -3.60 -3.08 -8.07
N LEU A 52 -3.46 -2.44 -6.92
CA LEU A 52 -2.30 -1.64 -6.54
C LEU A 52 -1.49 -2.37 -5.47
N PRO A 53 -0.15 -2.17 -5.42
CA PRO A 53 0.69 -2.82 -4.44
C PRO A 53 0.63 -2.11 -3.08
N VAL A 54 -0.50 -2.25 -2.39
CA VAL A 54 -0.74 -1.72 -1.04
C VAL A 54 -0.77 -2.87 -0.04
N ILE A 55 -0.07 -2.71 1.08
CA ILE A 55 -0.10 -3.64 2.21
C ILE A 55 -1.18 -3.15 3.17
N ILE A 56 -2.25 -3.93 3.30
CA ILE A 56 -3.38 -3.62 4.17
C ILE A 56 -3.31 -4.54 5.37
N LEU A 57 -3.28 -3.96 6.57
CA LEU A 57 -3.20 -4.66 7.85
C LEU A 57 -4.51 -4.60 8.61
N ASP A 58 -4.90 -5.69 9.27
CA ASP A 58 -6.01 -5.68 10.23
C ASP A 58 -5.58 -4.97 11.51
N GLU A 59 -4.40 -5.31 12.05
CA GLU A 59 -3.77 -4.65 13.18
C GLU A 59 -2.29 -4.35 12.92
N TRP A 60 -1.75 -3.29 13.56
CA TRP A 60 -0.34 -2.91 13.36
C TRP A 60 0.66 -3.99 13.78
N HIS A 61 0.27 -4.86 14.72
CA HIS A 61 1.09 -5.97 15.19
C HIS A 61 1.17 -7.13 14.18
N ASP A 62 0.30 -7.16 13.16
CA ASP A 62 0.35 -8.16 12.08
C ASP A 62 1.50 -7.88 11.10
N LEU A 63 2.07 -6.68 11.17
CA LEU A 63 3.27 -6.33 10.44
C LEU A 63 4.45 -7.16 10.96
N THR A 64 4.76 -8.22 10.22
CA THR A 64 5.87 -9.13 10.50
C THR A 64 6.77 -9.29 9.28
N PRO A 65 8.04 -9.66 9.46
CA PRO A 65 8.95 -10.02 8.37
C PRO A 65 8.36 -11.01 7.35
N GLU A 66 7.70 -12.04 7.84
CA GLU A 66 7.12 -13.12 7.06
C GLU A 66 5.94 -12.62 6.22
N MET A 67 5.09 -11.77 6.82
CA MET A 67 4.00 -11.11 6.12
C MET A 67 4.52 -10.19 5.02
N LEU A 68 5.54 -9.36 5.30
CA LEU A 68 6.16 -8.47 4.31
C LEU A 68 6.75 -9.24 3.12
N GLN A 69 7.44 -10.35 3.38
CA GLN A 69 7.98 -11.21 2.32
C GLN A 69 6.87 -11.81 1.45
N LYS A 70 5.78 -12.25 2.07
CA LYS A 70 4.60 -12.77 1.38
C LYS A 70 3.97 -11.71 0.48
N GLU A 71 3.76 -10.49 0.99
CA GLU A 71 3.21 -9.38 0.20
C GLU A 71 4.11 -8.97 -0.95
N PHE A 72 5.42 -8.88 -0.74
CA PHE A 72 6.37 -8.57 -1.81
C PHE A 72 6.40 -9.65 -2.89
N ALA A 73 6.30 -10.92 -2.50
CA ALA A 73 6.17 -12.02 -3.45
C ALA A 73 4.85 -11.96 -4.22
N ARG A 74 3.75 -11.55 -3.58
CA ARG A 74 2.46 -11.30 -4.23
C ARG A 74 2.55 -10.18 -5.24
N PHE A 75 3.12 -9.03 -4.87
CA PHE A 75 3.29 -7.88 -5.78
C PHE A 75 4.08 -8.24 -7.03
N ARG A 76 5.19 -8.98 -6.89
CA ARG A 76 5.98 -9.44 -8.06
C ARG A 76 5.21 -10.30 -9.07
N ARG A 77 4.14 -11.00 -8.64
CA ARG A 77 3.34 -11.89 -9.51
C ARG A 77 2.05 -11.23 -9.99
N MET A 78 1.61 -10.17 -9.33
CA MET A 78 0.37 -9.47 -9.62
C MET A 78 0.57 -8.52 -10.80
N LYS A 79 -0.44 -8.40 -11.67
CA LYS A 79 -0.48 -7.31 -12.65
C LYS A 79 -0.99 -6.05 -11.96
N HIS A 80 -0.15 -5.02 -11.88
CA HIS A 80 -0.53 -3.75 -11.29
C HIS A 80 -1.31 -2.87 -12.27
N ASN A 81 -2.39 -2.25 -11.79
CA ASN A 81 -3.17 -1.27 -12.54
C ASN A 81 -2.90 0.16 -12.05
N TYR A 82 -1.74 0.70 -12.43
CA TYR A 82 -1.33 2.05 -12.04
C TYR A 82 -2.16 3.17 -12.68
N GLU A 83 -3.04 2.87 -13.66
CA GLU A 83 -4.00 3.87 -14.19
C GLU A 83 -4.90 4.41 -13.07
N ARG A 84 -5.17 3.59 -12.04
CA ARG A 84 -5.95 3.95 -10.84
C ARG A 84 -5.35 5.10 -10.04
N LEU A 85 -4.06 5.41 -10.23
CA LEU A 85 -3.42 6.57 -9.59
C LEU A 85 -3.89 7.91 -10.19
N TYR A 86 -4.47 7.89 -11.39
CA TYR A 86 -4.82 9.10 -12.12
C TYR A 86 -6.32 9.35 -12.12
N SER A 87 -6.69 10.63 -11.99
CA SER A 87 -8.10 11.08 -12.01
C SER A 87 -8.87 10.66 -13.27
N ARG A 88 -8.16 10.41 -14.38
CA ARG A 88 -8.75 9.93 -15.64
C ARG A 88 -9.44 8.58 -15.47
N TYR A 89 -8.83 7.63 -14.76
CA TYR A 89 -9.41 6.31 -14.53
C TYR A 89 -10.75 6.42 -13.81
N TRP A 90 -10.77 7.13 -12.68
CA TRP A 90 -11.97 7.28 -11.86
C TRP A 90 -13.09 8.05 -12.55
N ARG A 91 -12.76 9.07 -13.35
CA ARG A 91 -13.75 9.74 -14.20
C ARG A 91 -14.40 8.79 -15.20
N ASN A 92 -13.67 7.81 -15.73
CA ASN A 92 -14.23 6.82 -16.64
C ASN A 92 -15.09 5.77 -15.92
N VAL A 93 -14.72 5.40 -14.69
CA VAL A 93 -15.50 4.46 -13.85
C VAL A 93 -16.83 5.10 -13.44
N MET A 94 -16.83 6.36 -13.00
CA MET A 94 -18.04 7.07 -12.55
C MET A 94 -19.01 7.46 -13.68
N ARG A 95 -18.58 7.39 -14.95
CA ARG A 95 -19.40 7.73 -16.12
C ARG A 95 -20.12 6.53 -16.74
N GLN A 96 -19.88 5.32 -16.21
CA GLN A 96 -20.57 4.08 -16.57
C GLN A 96 -21.74 3.87 -15.63
#